data_AF-A0A9D8L3C8-F1
#
_entry.id   AF-A0A9D8L3C8-F1
#
_cell.length_a   1.000
_cell.length_b   1.000
_cell.length_c   1.000
_cell.angle_alpha   90.00
_cell.angle_beta   90.00
_cell.angle_gamma   90.00
#
_symmetry.space_group_name_H-M   'P 1'
#
loop_
_entity.id
_entity.type
_entity.pdbx_description
1 polymer ?
#
loop_
_entity_poly.entity_id
_entity_poly.type
_entity_poly.pdbx_seq_one_letter_code
_entity_poly.pdbx_strand_id
1 'polypeptide(L)'
;MALFEQGPVPNPKASSHDEHRMTRHCYGTLAGYGLLMPQAFRAYEELWSDLGARHFRPTKFLYVTREQSDWPAATARDLDRMGIPHRPLTP
;
A
#
# COMPACT_ATOMS: atom_id res chain seq x y z
N MET A 1 26.75 -1.29 -13.14
CA MET A 1 25.99 -1.90 -12.03
C MET A 1 25.54 -3.28 -12.48
N ALA A 2 25.74 -4.33 -11.68
CA ALA A 2 25.35 -5.69 -12.03
C ALA A 2 24.17 -6.14 -11.16
N LEU A 3 23.17 -6.78 -11.77
CA LEU A 3 22.04 -7.41 -11.09
C LEU A 3 22.18 -8.93 -11.22
N PHE A 4 22.10 -9.62 -10.09
CA PHE A 4 22.12 -11.08 -10.05
C PHE A 4 20.75 -11.57 -9.60
N GLU A 5 20.15 -12.48 -10.37
CA GLU A 5 18.86 -13.07 -10.03
C GLU A 5 18.85 -14.57 -10.40
N GLN A 6 18.10 -15.37 -9.64
CA GLN A 6 18.02 -16.82 -9.80
C GLN A 6 17.24 -17.26 -11.05
N GLY A 7 16.42 -16.38 -11.63
CA GLY A 7 15.59 -16.66 -12.80
C GLY A 7 15.49 -15.49 -13.77
N PRO A 8 14.66 -15.60 -14.83
CA PRO A 8 14.36 -14.48 -15.71
C PRO A 8 13.62 -13.38 -14.93
N VAL A 9 13.66 -12.14 -15.42
CA VAL A 9 12.85 -11.03 -14.87
C VAL A 9 11.82 -10.63 -15.92
N PRO A 10 10.50 -10.77 -15.65
CA PRO A 10 9.87 -11.27 -14.41
C PRO A 10 10.06 -12.78 -14.18
N ASN A 11 10.22 -13.20 -12.92
CA ASN A 11 10.46 -14.60 -12.54
C ASN A 11 9.14 -15.31 -12.20
N PRO A 12 8.72 -16.36 -12.93
CA PRO A 12 7.47 -17.09 -12.66
C PRO A 12 7.37 -17.74 -11.29
N LYS A 13 8.50 -17.91 -10.60
CA LYS A 13 8.57 -18.52 -9.27
C LYS A 13 8.69 -17.50 -8.14
N ALA A 14 8.78 -16.20 -8.46
CA ALA A 14 8.91 -15.16 -7.45
C ALA A 14 7.57 -14.78 -6.84
N SER A 15 7.61 -14.26 -5.61
CA SER A 15 6.44 -13.68 -4.93
C SER A 15 5.90 -12.41 -5.59
N SER A 16 6.61 -11.89 -6.60
CA SER A 16 6.22 -10.72 -7.40
C SER A 16 5.53 -11.09 -8.72
N HIS A 17 5.36 -12.37 -9.06
CA HIS A 17 4.98 -12.78 -10.43
C HIS A 17 3.57 -12.38 -10.89
N ASP A 18 2.57 -12.41 -9.99
CA ASP A 18 1.20 -12.06 -10.38
C ASP A 18 1.03 -10.58 -10.77
N GLU A 19 -0.13 -10.28 -11.34
CA GLU A 19 -0.40 -9.02 -12.04
C GLU A 19 -0.66 -7.82 -11.11
N HIS A 20 -1.11 -8.04 -9.87
CA HIS A 20 -1.65 -6.97 -9.03
C HIS A 20 -1.27 -7.09 -7.56
N ARG A 21 -0.86 -5.96 -6.97
CA ARG A 21 -0.64 -5.81 -5.53
C ARG A 21 -1.60 -4.80 -4.94
N MET A 22 -2.11 -5.10 -3.76
CA MET A 22 -2.78 -4.10 -2.94
C MET A 22 -1.74 -3.22 -2.27
N THR A 23 -1.90 -1.90 -2.38
CA THR A 23 -1.17 -0.92 -1.59
C THR A 23 -2.16 -0.02 -0.84
N ARG A 24 -1.82 0.39 0.38
CA ARG A 24 -2.69 1.16 1.28
C ARG A 24 -1.84 2.03 2.19
N HIS A 25 -2.41 3.13 2.65
CA HIS A 25 -1.71 4.06 3.55
C HIS A 25 -1.72 3.61 5.00
N CYS A 26 -2.79 2.96 5.47
CA CYS A 26 -2.93 2.60 6.87
C CYS A 26 -2.39 1.22 7.20
N TYR A 27 -1.81 1.08 8.40
CA TYR A 27 -1.28 -0.18 8.93
C TYR A 27 -1.72 -0.46 10.38
N GLY A 28 -2.86 0.08 10.81
CA GLY A 28 -3.47 -0.23 12.11
C GLY A 28 -2.55 0.07 13.28
N THR A 29 -2.25 -0.93 14.10
CA THR A 29 -1.35 -0.80 15.25
C THR A 29 0.14 -0.68 14.86
N LEU A 30 0.46 -0.80 13.57
CA LEU A 30 1.81 -0.72 13.02
C LEU A 30 2.08 0.64 12.35
N ALA A 31 1.86 1.73 13.09
CA ALA A 31 1.90 3.10 12.57
C ALA A 31 3.22 3.47 11.86
N GLY A 32 4.34 2.89 12.27
CA GLY A 32 5.64 3.07 11.60
C GLY A 32 5.59 2.72 10.11
N TYR A 33 4.88 1.65 9.73
CA TYR A 33 4.69 1.31 8.32
C TYR A 33 3.79 2.31 7.62
N GLY A 34 2.69 2.73 8.27
CA GLY A 34 1.75 3.69 7.70
C GLY A 34 2.43 5.02 7.35
N LEU A 35 3.27 5.53 8.25
CA LEU A 35 4.01 6.78 8.06
C LEU A 35 5.01 6.75 6.89
N LEU A 36 5.46 5.57 6.46
CA LEU A 36 6.32 5.42 5.28
C LEU A 36 5.53 5.47 3.97
N MET A 37 4.22 5.19 4.01
CA MET A 37 3.42 5.04 2.79
C MET A 37 3.35 6.31 1.94
N PRO A 38 3.17 7.53 2.49
CA PRO A 38 3.21 8.75 1.66
C PRO A 38 4.50 8.88 0.84
N GLN A 39 5.65 8.45 1.40
CA GLN A 39 6.91 8.43 0.66
C GLN A 39 6.92 7.33 -0.41
N ALA A 40 6.42 6.13 -0.09
CA ALA A 40 6.30 5.04 -1.06
C ALA A 40 5.43 5.43 -2.27
N PHE A 41 4.29 6.09 -2.04
CA PHE A 41 3.42 6.58 -3.11
C PHE A 41 4.12 7.62 -3.98
N ARG A 42 4.93 8.53 -3.42
CA ARG A 42 5.74 9.47 -4.22
C ARG A 42 6.79 8.74 -5.08
N ALA A 43 7.50 7.78 -4.49
CA ALA A 43 8.49 6.99 -5.23
C ALA A 43 7.86 6.18 -6.37
N TYR A 44 6.63 5.70 -6.20
CA TYR A 44 5.89 5.07 -7.30
C TYR A 44 5.56 6.06 -8.42
N GLU A 45 5.11 7.27 -8.11
CA GLU A 45 4.84 8.28 -9.15
C GLU A 45 6.12 8.70 -9.89
N GLU A 46 7.26 8.78 -9.22
CA GLU A 46 8.58 8.96 -9.86
C GLU A 46 8.90 7.80 -10.83
N LEU A 47 8.77 6.55 -10.37
CA LEU A 47 8.98 5.35 -11.20
C LEU A 47 8.03 5.32 -12.41
N TRP A 48 6.76 5.66 -12.23
CA TRP A 48 5.79 5.70 -13.32
C TRP A 48 6.09 6.80 -14.33
N SER A 49 6.59 7.95 -13.87
CA SER A 49 7.07 9.02 -14.74
C SER A 49 8.23 8.53 -15.61
N ASP A 50 9.20 7.84 -15.03
CA ASP A 50 10.36 7.30 -15.76
C ASP A 50 9.97 6.23 -16.78
N LEU A 51 8.95 5.41 -16.48
CA LEU A 51 8.44 4.38 -17.39
C LEU A 51 7.53 4.93 -18.50
N GLY A 52 7.07 6.18 -18.39
CA GLY A 52 6.09 6.77 -19.31
C GLY A 52 4.69 6.14 -19.23
N ALA A 53 4.44 5.29 -18.24
CA ALA A 53 3.19 4.59 -18.02
C ALA A 53 2.91 4.43 -16.52
N ARG A 54 1.67 4.72 -16.12
CA ARG A 54 1.24 4.63 -14.72
C ARG A 54 0.54 3.30 -14.45
N HIS A 55 1.20 2.42 -13.70
CA HIS A 55 0.67 1.12 -13.29
C HIS A 55 0.00 1.17 -11.90
N PHE A 56 -0.76 2.23 -11.64
CA PHE A 56 -1.51 2.39 -10.39
C PHE A 56 -2.97 2.73 -10.65
N ARG A 57 -3.87 1.88 -10.14
CA ARG A 57 -5.32 2.11 -10.15
C ARG A 57 -5.74 2.64 -8.77
N PRO A 58 -6.20 3.89 -8.63
CA PRO A 58 -6.58 4.47 -7.34
C PRO A 58 -7.95 3.92 -6.89
N THR A 59 -7.96 2.74 -6.28
CA THR A 59 -9.16 2.11 -5.73
C THR A 59 -9.39 2.51 -4.27
N LYS A 60 -10.64 2.39 -3.81
CA LYS A 60 -10.98 2.57 -2.39
C LYS A 60 -10.65 1.29 -1.63
N PHE A 61 -10.28 1.43 -0.35
CA PHE A 61 -10.00 0.33 0.55
C PHE A 61 -11.06 0.28 1.65
N LEU A 62 -11.59 -0.91 1.92
CA LEU A 62 -12.52 -1.18 3.00
C LEU A 62 -11.89 -2.15 3.98
N TYR A 63 -11.90 -1.80 5.25
CA TYR A 63 -11.52 -2.69 6.33
C TYR A 63 -12.78 -3.11 7.10
N VAL A 64 -12.99 -4.42 7.24
CA VAL A 64 -14.13 -4.99 7.97
C VAL A 64 -13.60 -5.89 9.06
N THR A 65 -14.01 -5.64 10.30
CA THR A 65 -13.67 -6.48 11.45
C THR A 65 -14.94 -7.07 12.05
N ARG A 66 -14.90 -8.37 12.35
CA ARG A 66 -15.97 -9.04 13.09
C ARG A 66 -15.83 -8.84 14.60
N GLU A 67 -14.60 -8.84 15.09
CA GLU A 67 -14.29 -8.81 16.52
C GLU A 67 -13.84 -7.42 16.94
N GLN A 68 -14.04 -7.12 18.23
CA GLN A 68 -13.58 -5.87 18.81
C GLN A 68 -12.05 -5.86 18.82
N SER A 69 -11.46 -4.84 18.20
CA SER A 69 -10.02 -4.68 18.13
C SER A 69 -9.66 -3.21 18.10
N ASP A 70 -8.45 -2.87 18.52
CA ASP A 70 -7.93 -1.50 18.45
C ASP A 70 -7.56 -1.09 17.02
N TRP A 71 -7.60 -2.03 16.08
CA TRP A 71 -7.14 -1.83 14.72
C TRP A 71 -7.88 -0.71 13.97
N PRO A 72 -9.23 -0.63 14.00
CA PRO A 72 -9.95 0.45 13.32
C PRO A 72 -9.62 1.82 13.91
N ALA A 73 -9.59 1.92 15.25
CA ALA A 73 -9.27 3.16 15.95
C ALA A 73 -7.82 3.62 15.68
N ALA A 74 -6.86 2.68 15.68
CA ALA A 74 -5.47 2.97 15.33
C ALA A 74 -5.33 3.39 13.85
N THR A 75 -6.02 2.70 12.95
CA THR A 75 -6.08 3.04 11.53
C THR A 75 -6.60 4.45 11.30
N ALA A 76 -7.69 4.84 11.96
CA ALA A 76 -8.27 6.17 11.85
C ALA A 76 -7.28 7.26 12.27
N ARG A 77 -6.65 7.10 13.45
CA ARG A 77 -5.64 8.04 13.96
C ARG A 77 -4.46 8.23 13.00
N ASP A 78 -3.97 7.13 12.42
CA ASP A 78 -2.86 7.20 11.46
C ASP A 78 -3.26 7.92 10.17
N LEU A 79 -4.47 7.65 9.67
CA LEU A 79 -5.01 8.32 8.48
C LEU A 79 -5.22 9.82 8.74
N ASP A 80 -5.74 10.19 9.91
CA ASP A 80 -5.87 11.61 10.32
C ASP A 80 -4.51 12.30 10.35
N ARG A 81 -3.51 11.67 10.96
CA ARG A 81 -2.15 12.21 11.05
C ARG A 81 -1.52 12.46 9.68
N MET A 82 -1.85 11.61 8.70
CA MET A 82 -1.38 11.76 7.31
C MET A 82 -2.28 12.65 6.45
N GLY A 83 -3.40 13.15 6.98
CA GLY A 83 -4.37 13.95 6.23
C GLY A 83 -5.12 13.14 5.16
N ILE A 84 -5.31 11.84 5.37
CA ILE A 84 -5.91 10.94 4.39
C ILE A 84 -7.41 10.77 4.68
N PRO A 85 -8.29 11.14 3.73
CA PRO A 85 -9.72 11.05 3.92
C PRO A 85 -10.18 9.61 4.18
N HIS A 86 -10.94 9.43 5.25
CA HIS A 86 -11.57 8.18 5.60
C HIS A 86 -12.90 8.43 6.30
N ARG A 87 -13.71 7.39 6.43
CA ARG A 87 -14.97 7.44 7.18
C ARG A 87 -15.25 6.09 7.83
N PRO A 88 -15.79 6.05 9.06
CA PRO A 88 -16.39 4.83 9.57
C PRO A 88 -17.61 4.48 8.72
N LEU A 89 -17.86 3.18 8.56
CA LEU A 89 -19.10 2.67 7.99
C LEU A 89 -19.79 1.84 9.06
N THR A 90 -21.09 2.08 9.23
CA THR A 90 -21.96 1.18 9.98
C THR A 90 -22.62 0.21 8.98
N PRO A 91 -22.91 -1.04 9.39
CA PRO A 91 -23.72 -1.95 8.59
C PRO A 91 -25.07 -1.35 8.17
#